data_AF-A0A0F9D703-F1
#
_entry.id   AF-A0A0F9D703-F1
#
_cell.length_a   1.000
_cell.length_b   1.000
_cell.length_c   1.000
_cell.angle_alpha   90.00
_cell.angle_beta   90.00
_cell.angle_gamma   90.00
#
_symmetry.space_group_name_H-M   'P 1'
#
loop_
_entity.id
_entity.type
_entity.pdbx_description
1 polymer ?
#
loop_
_entity_poly.entity_id
_entity_poly.type
_entity_poly.pdbx_seq_one_letter_code
_entity_poly.pdbx_strand_id
1 'polypeptide(L)'
;TKYPQKWVARNKIRFPYKLLDEGPHSYLYDVIEGFSLYEEMVYRSGAADFLKQKLADKPYRSLLSDEYFDVQYLDGLVDDYLSGKEAKGKDFANLVSLLTLVITGWY
;
A
#
# COMPACT_ATOMS: atom_id res chain seq x y z
N THR A 1 -12.02 -10.25 10.54
CA THR A 1 -12.71 -9.60 11.68
C THR A 1 -11.71 -9.04 12.69
N LYS A 2 -11.82 -7.78 13.12
CA LYS A 2 -10.95 -7.21 14.15
C LYS A 2 -11.34 -7.74 15.54
N TYR A 3 -10.40 -7.75 16.49
CA TYR A 3 -10.71 -7.98 17.92
C TYR A 3 -11.72 -6.92 18.40
N PRO A 4 -12.72 -7.23 19.25
CA PRO A 4 -12.96 -8.46 20.01
C PRO A 4 -13.83 -9.52 19.31
N GLN A 5 -14.34 -9.25 18.11
CA GLN A 5 -15.28 -10.15 17.41
C GLN A 5 -14.67 -11.50 17.05
N LYS A 6 -13.38 -11.54 16.64
CA LYS A 6 -12.65 -12.82 16.42
C LYS A 6 -12.59 -13.66 17.71
N TRP A 7 -12.43 -13.03 18.88
CA TRP A 7 -12.38 -13.77 20.15
C TRP A 7 -13.74 -14.34 20.54
N VAL A 8 -14.80 -13.53 20.46
CA VAL A 8 -16.16 -13.99 20.79
C VAL A 8 -16.56 -15.14 19.87
N ALA A 9 -16.34 -15.01 18.56
CA ALA A 9 -16.68 -16.08 17.64
C ALA A 9 -15.82 -17.35 17.89
N ARG A 10 -14.54 -17.25 18.31
CA ARG A 10 -13.71 -18.41 18.70
C ARG A 10 -14.17 -19.09 19.98
N ASN A 11 -14.65 -18.32 20.96
CA ASN A 11 -14.83 -18.81 22.33
C ASN A 11 -16.29 -18.95 22.78
N LYS A 12 -17.23 -18.30 22.09
CA LYS A 12 -18.64 -18.19 22.50
C LYS A 12 -19.63 -18.70 21.46
N ILE A 13 -19.19 -18.95 20.23
CA ILE A 13 -20.04 -19.40 19.12
C ILE A 13 -19.39 -20.62 18.47
N ARG A 14 -20.18 -21.60 18.02
CA ARG A 14 -19.67 -22.72 17.22
C ARG A 14 -19.47 -22.27 15.77
N PHE A 15 -18.46 -21.44 15.56
CA PHE A 15 -18.14 -20.83 14.27
C PHE A 15 -17.11 -21.67 13.50
N PRO A 16 -17.26 -21.88 12.18
CA PRO A 16 -16.44 -22.82 11.42
C PRO A 16 -15.08 -22.23 11.00
N TYR A 17 -14.20 -21.95 11.96
CA TYR A 17 -12.89 -21.32 11.71
C TYR A 17 -12.00 -22.05 10.72
N LYS A 18 -12.01 -23.39 10.73
CA LYS A 18 -11.21 -24.18 9.78
C LYS A 18 -11.51 -23.89 8.31
N LEU A 19 -12.75 -23.50 7.98
CA LEU A 19 -13.12 -23.13 6.60
C LEU A 19 -12.64 -21.73 6.20
N LEU A 20 -12.41 -20.84 7.18
CA LEU A 20 -12.05 -19.43 6.96
C LEU A 20 -10.56 -19.14 7.15
N ASP A 21 -9.86 -19.98 7.92
CA ASP A 21 -8.43 -19.81 8.19
C ASP A 21 -7.59 -20.61 7.18
N GLU A 22 -8.10 -21.71 6.60
CA GLU A 22 -7.32 -22.63 5.73
C GLU A 22 -8.01 -22.97 4.38
N GLY A 23 -9.06 -22.24 3.98
CA GLY A 23 -9.86 -22.54 2.78
C GLY A 23 -9.70 -21.53 1.63
N PRO A 24 -10.30 -21.79 0.45
CA PRO A 24 -10.30 -20.86 -0.70
C PRO A 24 -10.99 -19.52 -0.41
N HIS A 25 -11.66 -19.38 0.73
CA HIS A 25 -12.29 -18.17 1.22
C HIS A 25 -11.49 -17.46 2.32
N SER A 26 -10.31 -17.96 2.68
CA SER A 26 -9.42 -17.27 3.61
C SER A 26 -8.93 -15.97 2.99
N TYR A 27 -8.92 -14.90 3.77
CA TYR A 27 -8.34 -13.64 3.32
C TYR A 27 -6.81 -13.75 3.27
N LEU A 28 -6.19 -13.28 2.19
CA LEU A 28 -4.74 -13.37 1.99
C LEU A 28 -3.91 -12.80 3.15
N TYR A 29 -4.37 -11.70 3.77
CA TYR A 29 -3.73 -11.10 4.94
C TYR A 29 -3.82 -11.93 6.22
N ASP A 30 -4.74 -12.90 6.30
CA ASP A 30 -4.86 -13.80 7.45
C ASP A 30 -4.01 -15.08 7.27
N VAL A 31 -3.58 -15.43 6.03
CA VAL A 31 -2.86 -16.68 5.73
C VAL A 31 -1.40 -16.46 5.32
N ILE A 32 -1.08 -15.32 4.71
CA ILE A 32 0.25 -15.02 4.19
C ILE A 32 0.90 -13.99 5.12
N GLU A 33 1.94 -14.42 5.83
CA GLU A 33 2.73 -13.54 6.70
C GLU A 33 3.34 -12.39 5.89
N GLY A 34 3.20 -11.16 6.38
CA GLY A 34 3.73 -9.97 5.72
C GLY A 34 2.94 -9.50 4.49
N PHE A 35 1.79 -10.12 4.17
CA PHE A 35 0.98 -9.65 3.04
C PHE A 35 0.46 -8.23 3.26
N SER A 36 0.64 -7.39 2.25
CA SER A 36 0.11 -6.03 2.19
C SER A 36 -0.62 -5.81 0.86
N LEU A 37 -1.92 -5.54 0.94
CA LEU A 37 -2.73 -5.21 -0.23
C LEU A 37 -2.18 -3.98 -0.98
N TYR A 38 -1.65 -3.00 -0.24
CA TYR A 38 -1.03 -1.83 -0.85
C TYR A 38 0.26 -2.19 -1.59
N GLU A 39 1.10 -3.08 -1.03
CA GLU A 39 2.33 -3.50 -1.73
C GLU A 39 1.99 -4.26 -3.01
N GLU A 40 1.00 -5.15 -2.96
CA GLU A 40 0.50 -5.85 -4.14
C GLU A 40 0.01 -4.86 -5.21
N MET A 41 -0.77 -3.85 -4.81
CA MET A 41 -1.26 -2.84 -5.75
C MET A 41 -0.13 -2.01 -6.36
N VAL A 42 0.80 -1.54 -5.53
CA VAL A 42 1.87 -0.60 -5.91
C VAL A 42 2.95 -1.27 -6.77
N TYR A 43 3.25 -2.55 -6.54
CA TYR A 43 4.40 -3.23 -7.18
C TYR A 43 4.01 -4.43 -8.06
N ARG A 44 2.95 -5.16 -7.73
CA ARG A 44 2.70 -6.51 -8.27
C ARG A 44 1.35 -6.67 -8.96
N SER A 45 0.67 -5.57 -9.25
CA SER A 45 -0.60 -5.53 -9.97
C SER A 45 -0.48 -4.78 -11.29
N GLY A 46 -1.46 -4.94 -12.18
CA GLY A 46 -1.53 -4.13 -13.41
C GLY A 46 -1.67 -2.62 -13.16
N ALA A 47 -2.00 -2.20 -11.93
CA ALA A 47 -2.00 -0.78 -11.57
C ALA A 47 -0.57 -0.22 -11.44
N ALA A 48 0.44 -1.05 -11.16
CA ALA A 48 1.81 -0.60 -10.96
C ALA A 48 2.35 0.20 -12.15
N ASP A 49 2.09 -0.25 -13.38
CA ASP A 49 2.51 0.46 -14.59
C ASP A 49 1.81 1.82 -14.73
N PHE A 50 0.51 1.88 -14.44
CA PHE A 50 -0.24 3.12 -14.42
C PHE A 50 0.31 4.10 -13.37
N LEU A 51 0.62 3.59 -12.16
CA LEU A 51 1.19 4.40 -11.08
C LEU A 51 2.56 4.96 -11.43
N LYS A 52 3.43 4.14 -12.03
CA LYS A 52 4.73 4.58 -12.56
C LYS A 52 4.58 5.66 -13.62
N GLN A 53 3.65 5.49 -14.56
CA GLN A 53 3.36 6.50 -15.58
C GLN A 53 2.91 7.83 -14.95
N LYS A 54 2.10 7.79 -13.90
CA LYS A 54 1.65 9.00 -13.20
C LYS A 54 2.76 9.72 -12.44
N LEU A 55 3.79 9.02 -12.00
CA LEU A 55 4.94 9.61 -11.31
C LEU A 55 6.12 9.95 -12.22
N ALA A 56 6.13 9.49 -13.47
CA ALA A 56 7.27 9.62 -14.38
C ALA A 56 7.76 11.07 -14.54
N ASP A 57 6.84 12.02 -14.69
CA ASP A 57 7.16 13.44 -14.86
C ASP A 57 7.25 14.21 -13.52
N LYS A 58 7.21 13.49 -12.39
CA LYS A 58 7.30 14.04 -11.03
C LYS A 58 6.36 15.23 -10.78
N PRO A 59 5.04 15.09 -11.06
CA PRO A 59 4.10 16.22 -11.05
C PRO A 59 3.94 16.90 -9.68
N TYR A 60 4.28 16.20 -8.59
CA TYR A 60 4.26 16.76 -7.25
C TYR A 60 5.26 17.92 -7.06
N ARG A 61 6.30 18.03 -7.90
CA ARG A 61 7.26 19.15 -7.85
C ARG A 61 6.63 20.52 -8.12
N SER A 62 5.50 20.58 -8.84
CA SER A 62 4.76 21.83 -9.03
C SER A 62 3.75 22.11 -7.91
N LEU A 63 3.51 21.14 -7.03
CA LEU A 63 2.52 21.22 -5.95
C LEU A 63 3.18 21.44 -4.58
N LEU A 64 4.36 20.85 -4.36
CA LEU A 64 5.04 20.85 -3.08
C LEU A 64 6.17 21.89 -3.09
N SER A 65 6.22 22.71 -2.04
CA SER A 65 7.28 23.69 -1.84
C SER A 65 8.49 23.06 -1.15
N ASP A 66 9.69 23.33 -1.69
CA ASP A 66 10.97 22.96 -1.08
C ASP A 66 11.18 23.56 0.32
N GLU A 67 10.45 24.63 0.67
CA GLU A 67 10.52 25.25 2.00
C GLU A 67 9.92 24.36 3.10
N TYR A 68 8.89 23.58 2.76
CA TYR A 68 8.10 22.81 3.73
C TYR A 68 8.26 21.30 3.55
N PHE A 69 8.66 20.86 2.35
CA PHE A 69 8.79 19.46 2.01
C PHE A 69 10.22 19.14 1.56
N ASP A 70 10.72 17.98 1.97
CA ASP A 70 11.96 17.43 1.45
C ASP A 70 11.71 16.82 0.06
N VAL A 71 11.60 17.68 -0.95
CA VAL A 71 11.30 17.26 -2.34
C VAL A 71 12.43 16.40 -2.89
N GLN A 72 13.68 16.67 -2.50
CA GLN A 72 14.82 15.87 -2.92
C GLN A 72 14.72 14.42 -2.41
N TYR A 73 14.30 14.21 -1.16
CA TYR A 73 13.97 12.88 -0.65
C TYR A 73 12.85 12.22 -1.45
N LEU A 74 11.78 12.96 -1.77
CA LEU A 74 10.67 12.42 -2.59
C LEU A 74 11.13 12.04 -4.00
N ASP A 75 12.04 12.80 -4.59
CA ASP A 75 12.60 12.46 -5.90
C ASP A 75 13.40 11.17 -5.86
N GLY A 76 14.25 10.99 -4.84
CA GLY A 76 14.98 9.73 -4.66
C GLY A 76 14.03 8.56 -4.45
N LEU A 77 12.96 8.76 -3.68
CA LEU A 77 11.93 7.75 -3.45
C LEU A 77 11.20 7.36 -4.75
N VAL A 78 10.89 8.34 -5.60
CA VAL A 78 10.25 8.11 -6.90
C VAL A 78 11.21 7.44 -7.89
N ASP A 79 12.47 7.86 -7.92
CA ASP A 79 13.49 7.24 -8.79
C ASP A 79 13.69 5.76 -8.42
N ASP A 80 13.77 5.45 -7.12
CA ASP A 80 13.80 4.09 -6.61
C ASP A 80 12.56 3.31 -7.07
N TYR A 81 11.35 3.88 -6.90
CA TYR A 81 10.10 3.24 -7.32
C TYR A 81 10.06 2.95 -8.83
N LEU A 82 10.43 3.92 -9.66
CA LEU A 82 10.45 3.79 -11.12
C LEU A 82 11.47 2.75 -11.57
N SER A 83 12.61 2.64 -10.88
CA SER A 83 13.63 1.61 -11.13
C SER A 83 13.19 0.19 -10.73
N GLY A 84 12.06 0.05 -10.04
CA GLY A 84 11.52 -1.23 -9.57
C GLY A 84 11.99 -1.64 -8.17
N LYS A 85 12.65 -0.74 -7.44
CA LYS A 85 13.05 -0.99 -6.05
C LYS A 85 11.84 -0.84 -5.12
N GLU A 86 11.54 -1.90 -4.36
CA GLU A 86 10.45 -1.88 -3.38
C GLU A 86 10.84 -1.08 -2.12
N ALA A 87 10.14 0.02 -1.86
CA ALA A 87 10.21 0.77 -0.62
C ALA A 87 9.60 -0.03 0.55
N LYS A 88 10.09 0.20 1.78
CA LYS A 88 9.63 -0.47 3.00
C LYS A 88 9.39 0.54 4.13
N GLY A 89 8.60 0.14 5.12
CA GLY A 89 8.38 0.94 6.33
C GLY A 89 7.89 2.36 6.04
N LYS A 90 8.60 3.36 6.56
CA LYS A 90 8.25 4.78 6.39
C LYS A 90 8.30 5.22 4.92
N ASP A 91 9.27 4.73 4.16
CA ASP A 91 9.42 5.08 2.74
C ASP A 91 8.24 4.57 1.93
N PHE A 92 7.74 3.37 2.25
CA PHE A 92 6.55 2.83 1.61
C PHE A 92 5.30 3.67 1.93
N ALA A 93 5.11 4.06 3.20
CA ALA A 93 4.00 4.93 3.59
C ALA A 93 4.04 6.30 2.89
N ASN A 94 5.24 6.88 2.77
CA ASN A 94 5.45 8.14 2.07
C ASN A 94 5.16 8.00 0.57
N LEU A 95 5.62 6.91 -0.06
CA LEU A 95 5.35 6.62 -1.47
C LEU A 95 3.85 6.48 -1.73
N VAL A 96 3.13 5.72 -0.90
CA VAL A 96 1.67 5.57 -1.02
C VAL A 96 0.95 6.92 -0.88
N SER A 97 1.42 7.78 0.03
CA SER A 97 0.83 9.11 0.22
C SER A 97 1.06 10.00 -1.01
N LEU A 98 2.27 9.97 -1.57
CA LEU A 98 2.62 10.71 -2.79
C LEU A 98 1.85 10.20 -4.00
N LEU A 99 1.73 8.88 -4.17
CA LEU A 99 0.91 8.26 -5.20
C LEU A 99 -0.53 8.72 -5.09
N THR A 100 -1.11 8.68 -3.89
CA THR A 100 -2.49 9.11 -3.65
C THR A 100 -2.67 10.56 -4.09
N LEU A 101 -1.80 11.47 -3.64
CA LEU A 101 -1.80 12.89 -4.04
C LEU A 101 -1.83 13.05 -5.57
N VAL A 102 -0.95 12.35 -6.27
CA VAL A 102 -0.80 12.48 -7.73
C VAL A 102 -1.99 11.90 -8.50
N ILE A 103 -2.60 10.80 -8.03
CA ILE A 103 -3.70 10.14 -8.73
C ILE A 103 -5.03 10.84 -8.46
N THR A 104 -5.26 11.32 -7.23
CA THR A 104 -6.50 12.04 -6.90
C THR A 104 -6.51 13.47 -7.43
N GLY A 105 -5.34 14.03 -7.74
CA GLY A 105 -5.18 15.39 -8.22
C GLY A 105 -5.39 16.44 -7.13
N TRP A 106 -5.22 17.69 -7.54
CA TRP A 106 -5.49 18.90 -6.75
C TRP A 106 -6.49 19.76 -7.53
N TYR A 107 -7.56 20.20 -6.88
CA TYR A 107 -8.64 21.01 -7.49
C TYR A 107 -8.48 22.49 -7.15
#